data_AF-A0A9X4PDT0-F1
#
_entry.id   AF-A0A9X4PDT0-F1
#
_cell.length_a   1.000
_cell.length_b   1.000
_cell.length_c   1.000
_cell.angle_alpha   90.00
_cell.angle_beta   90.00
_cell.angle_gamma   90.00
#
_symmetry.space_group_name_H-M   'P 1'
#
loop_
_entity.id
_entity.type
_entity.pdbx_description
1 polymer ?
#
loop_
_entity_poly.entity_id
_entity_poly.type
_entity_poly.pdbx_seq_one_letter_code
_entity_poly.pdbx_strand_id
1 'polypeptide(L)' 'MIDDIKSKNSENMALITMVLDEVLGIYQTEGSTRLYEVERLERALVPALYMLDERVQDINELVDLILEKEAKGDS' A
#
# COMPACT_ATOMS: atom_id res chain seq x y z
N MET A 1 16.18 8.29 7.80
CA MET A 1 16.24 7.81 6.39
C MET A 1 15.92 6.32 6.29
N ILE A 2 16.78 5.40 6.76
CA ILE A 2 16.45 3.95 6.77
C ILE A 2 15.23 3.64 7.67
N ASP A 3 15.12 4.29 8.83
CA ASP A 3 13.97 4.09 9.72
C ASP A 3 12.67 4.66 9.13
N ASP A 4 12.76 5.74 8.34
CA ASP A 4 11.59 6.32 7.63
C ASP A 4 11.08 5.36 6.54
N ILE A 5 12.01 4.72 5.81
CA ILE A 5 11.68 3.67 4.83
C ILE A 5 11.02 2.47 5.51
N LYS A 6 11.57 2.02 6.65
CA LYS A 6 10.97 0.91 7.42
C LYS A 6 9.58 1.26 7.93
N SER A 7 9.36 2.49 8.40
CA SER A 7 8.04 2.96 8.85
C SER A 7 7.04 2.94 7.70
N LYS A 8 7.38 3.58 6.57
CA LYS A 8 6.51 3.60 5.38
C LYS A 8 6.21 2.19 4.84
N ASN A 9 7.18 1.26 4.87
CA ASN A 9 6.96 -0.13 4.48
C ASN A 9 6.00 -0.87 5.42
N SER A 10 6.09 -0.66 6.73
CA SER A 10 5.13 -1.24 7.69
C SER A 10 3.71 -0.70 7.48
N GLU A 11 3.57 0.60 7.20
CA GLU A 11 2.28 1.20 6.87
C GLU A 11 1.68 0.61 5.58
N ASN A 12 2.51 0.43 4.55
CA ASN A 12 2.09 -0.21 3.31
C ASN A 12 1.64 -1.67 3.53
N MET A 13 2.35 -2.42 4.36
CA MET A 13 1.99 -3.80 4.70
C MET A 13 0.65 -3.89 5.44
N ALA A 14 0.37 -2.94 6.33
CA ALA A 14 -0.92 -2.84 7.01
C ALA A 14 -2.06 -2.55 6.03
N LEU A 15 -1.86 -1.64 5.08
CA LEU A 15 -2.84 -1.34 4.02
C LEU A 15 -3.12 -2.56 3.13
N ILE A 16 -2.08 -3.27 2.70
CA ILE A 16 -2.23 -4.50 1.90
C ILE A 16 -2.99 -5.58 2.68
N THR A 17 -2.70 -5.74 3.98
CA THR A 17 -3.38 -6.72 4.84
C THR A 17 -4.87 -6.41 4.97
N MET A 18 -5.24 -5.15 5.20
CA MET A 18 -6.64 -4.74 5.24
C MET A 18 -7.37 -5.02 3.92
N VAL A 19 -6.71 -4.73 2.79
CA VAL A 19 -7.24 -5.01 1.46
C VAL A 19 -7.50 -6.52 1.26
N LEU A 20 -6.57 -7.37 1.67
CA LEU A 20 -6.71 -8.83 1.56
C LEU A 20 -7.84 -9.36 2.45
N ASP A 21 -7.95 -8.87 3.68
CA ASP A 21 -9.02 -9.27 4.61
C ASP A 21 -10.41 -8.93 4.07
N GLU A 22 -10.59 -7.72 3.49
CA GLU A 22 -11.86 -7.35 2.88
C GLU A 22 -12.19 -8.21 1.64
N VAL A 23 -11.21 -8.49 0.78
CA VAL A 23 -11.40 -9.36 -0.41
C VAL A 23 -11.80 -10.78 0.02
N LEU A 24 -11.15 -11.33 1.05
CA LEU A 24 -11.45 -12.67 1.58
C LEU A 24 -12.85 -12.73 2.20
N GLY A 25 -13.28 -11.69 2.92
CA GLY A 25 -14.62 -11.59 3.48
C GLY A 25 -15.71 -11.67 2.40
N ILE A 26 -15.49 -11.03 1.26
CA ILE A 26 -16.43 -11.08 0.11
C ILE A 26 -16.48 -12.47 -0.53
N TYR A 27 -15.34 -13.14 -0.65
CA TYR A 27 -15.28 -14.51 -1.19
C TYR A 27 -16.12 -15.50 -0.36
N GLN A 28 -16.29 -15.22 0.93
CA GLN A 28 -17.10 -16.02 1.84
C GLN A 28 -18.58 -15.62 1.84
N THR A 29 -18.97 -14.56 1.11
CA THR A 29 -20.34 -14.04 1.09
C THR A 29 -21.11 -14.57 -0.13
N GLU A 30 -22.28 -15.17 0.10
CA GLU A 30 -23.13 -15.74 -0.95
C GLU A 30 -24.35 -14.85 -1.29
N GLY A 31 -24.93 -15.07 -2.47
CA GLY A 31 -26.20 -14.46 -2.90
C GLY A 31 -26.10 -12.98 -3.30
N SER A 32 -27.23 -12.27 -3.26
CA SER A 32 -27.36 -10.85 -3.68
C SER A 32 -26.50 -9.89 -2.85
N THR A 33 -26.12 -10.29 -1.63
CA THR A 33 -25.22 -9.54 -0.75
C THR A 33 -23.82 -9.41 -1.36
N ARG A 34 -23.37 -10.43 -2.11
CA ARG A 34 -22.04 -10.44 -2.72
C ARG A 34 -21.84 -9.28 -3.72
N LEU A 35 -22.85 -8.96 -4.52
CA LEU A 35 -22.75 -7.87 -5.51
C LEU A 35 -22.59 -6.50 -4.84
N TYR A 36 -23.39 -6.24 -3.79
CA TYR A 36 -23.29 -5.02 -3.00
C TYR A 36 -21.92 -4.90 -2.31
N GLU A 37 -21.41 -5.99 -1.75
CA GLU A 37 -20.10 -6.00 -1.10
C GLU A 37 -18.97 -5.75 -2.10
N VAL A 38 -19.05 -6.30 -3.32
CA VAL A 38 -18.09 -6.03 -4.41
C VAL A 38 -18.09 -4.55 -4.81
N GLU A 39 -19.26 -3.94 -5.01
CA GLU A 39 -19.34 -2.51 -5.34
C GLU A 39 -18.86 -1.60 -4.20
N ARG A 40 -19.11 -1.99 -2.94
CA ARG A 40 -18.55 -1.27 -1.78
C ARG A 40 -17.03 -1.39 -1.77
N LEU A 41 -16.51 -2.58 -2.05
CA LEU A 41 -15.07 -2.83 -2.10
C LEU A 41 -14.41 -1.97 -3.16
N GLU A 42 -14.93 -1.96 -4.39
CA GLU A 42 -14.37 -1.15 -5.48
C GLU A 42 -14.23 0.32 -5.08
N ARG A 43 -15.24 0.88 -4.39
CA ARG A 43 -15.22 2.26 -3.90
C ARG A 43 -14.17 2.53 -2.80
N ALA A 44 -13.84 1.52 -2.00
CA ALA A 44 -12.86 1.65 -0.90
C ALA A 44 -11.43 1.29 -1.34
N LEU A 45 -11.29 0.22 -2.12
CA LEU A 45 -10.01 -0.38 -2.49
C LEU A 45 -9.28 0.44 -3.55
N VAL A 46 -9.99 0.99 -4.55
CA VAL A 46 -9.35 1.73 -5.64
C VAL A 46 -8.57 2.95 -5.11
N PRO A 47 -9.16 3.82 -4.26
CA PRO A 47 -8.40 4.91 -3.64
C PRO A 47 -7.25 4.42 -2.76
N ALA A 48 -7.45 3.35 -1.98
CA ALA A 48 -6.42 2.79 -1.11
C ALA A 48 -5.20 2.29 -1.91
N LEU A 49 -5.43 1.68 -3.08
CA LEU A 49 -4.38 1.23 -3.99
C LEU A 49 -3.62 2.42 -4.61
N TYR A 50 -4.30 3.49 -5.00
CA TYR A 50 -3.63 4.71 -5.47
C TYR A 50 -2.76 5.34 -4.38
N MET A 51 -3.24 5.40 -3.14
CA MET A 51 -2.45 5.90 -2.01
C MET A 51 -1.22 5.02 -1.72
N LEU A 52 -1.36 3.71 -1.89
CA LEU A 52 -0.25 2.75 -1.78
C LEU A 52 0.80 2.99 -2.86
N ASP A 53 0.39 3.24 -4.10
CA ASP A 53 1.31 3.53 -5.23
C ASP A 53 2.11 4.82 -4.99
N GLU A 54 1.45 5.92 -4.60
CA GLU A 54 2.14 7.17 -4.23
C GLU A 54 3.18 6.94 -3.11
N ARG A 55 2.81 6.17 -2.08
CA ARG A 55 3.72 5.87 -0.97
C ARG A 55 4.91 5.03 -1.41
N VAL A 56 4.75 4.13 -2.39
CA VAL A 56 5.87 3.37 -2.96
C VAL A 56 6.79 4.28 -3.77
N GLN A 57 6.22 5.22 -4.54
CA GLN A 57 7.01 6.21 -5.26
C GLN A 57 7.84 7.08 -4.32
N ASP A 58 7.26 7.59 -3.23
CA ASP A 58 7.98 8.32 -2.18
C ASP A 58 9.18 7.53 -1.61
N ILE A 59 8.99 6.22 -1.38
CA ILE A 59 10.06 5.36 -0.85
C ILE A 59 11.18 5.23 -1.88
N ASN A 60 10.85 5.04 -3.15
CA ASN A 60 11.84 4.94 -4.23
C ASN A 60 12.66 6.24 -4.33
N GLU A 61 12.02 7.41 -4.27
CA GLU A 61 12.72 8.70 -4.27
C GLU A 61 13.68 8.82 -3.06
N LEU A 62 13.23 8.41 -1.87
CA LEU A 62 14.10 8.42 -0.68
C LEU A 62 15.29 7.47 -0.82
N VAL A 63 15.10 6.30 -1.44
CA VAL A 63 16.18 5.35 -1.73
C VAL A 63 17.17 5.93 -2.74
N ASP A 64 16.69 6.54 -3.81
CA ASP A 64 17.54 7.17 -4.83
C ASP A 64 18.40 8.29 -4.23
N LEU A 65 17.82 9.11 -3.35
CA LEU A 65 18.56 10.15 -2.61
C LEU A 65 19.65 9.58 -1.69
N ILE A 66 19.43 8.41 -1.08
CA ILE A 66 20.46 7.73 -0.27
C ILE A 66 21.59 7.24 -1.16
N LEU A 67 21.26 6.56 -2.27
CA LEU A 67 22.25 6.03 -3.21
C LEU A 67 23.09 7.15 -3.83
N GLU A 68 22.47 8.29 -4.16
CA GLU A 68 23.21 9.45 -4.67
C GLU A 68 24.19 10.03 -3.64
N LYS A 69 23.81 10.10 -2.36
CA LYS A 69 24.69 10.59 -1.30
C LYS A 69 25.87 9.65 -1.08
N GLU A 70 25.62 8.34 -1.03
CA GLU A 70 26.66 7.32 -0.91
C GLU A 70 27.61 7.36 -2.12
N ALA A 71 27.09 7.51 -3.34
CA ALA A 71 27.90 7.61 -4.56
C ALA A 71 28.78 8.88 -4.60
N LYS A 72 28.35 9.97 -3.95
CA LYS A 72 29.09 11.23 -3.84
C LYS A 72 30.11 11.23 -2.69
N GLY A 73 30.12 10.20 -1.84
CA GLY A 73 31.05 10.09 -0.71
C GLY A 73 30.72 11.00 0.48
N ASP A 74 29.55 11.64 0.47
CA ASP A 74 29.02 12.41 1.60
C ASP A 74 28.32 11.45 2.57
N SER A 75 29.12 10.72 3.36
CA SER A 75 28.66 9.87 4.47
C SER A 75 28.44 10.67 5.75
#